data_AF-A0A495Z7M5-F1
#
_entry.id   AF-A0A495Z7M5-F1
#
_cell.length_a   1.000
_cell.length_b   1.000
_cell.length_c   1.000
_cell.angle_alpha   90.00
_cell.angle_beta   90.00
_cell.angle_gamma   90.00
#
_symmetry.space_group_name_H-M   'P 1'
#
loop_
_entity.id
_entity.type
_entity.pdbx_description
1 polymer ?
#
loop_
_entity_poly.entity_id
_entity_poly.type
_entity_poly.pdbx_seq_one_letter_code
_entity_poly.pdbx_strand_id
1 'polypeptide(L)'
;MIPAEIVLSPETHQKIVEESNFQPGLEAKKDPLSALKGAFSIPITIREEDTDIIVVKGLYPNPCPVCGRRIPFLREMIERIESRSIKRIRCPLGHRYEGEIKIYYLNIFQENQSEAKAIQVCPQCGSENVQNLSQTDIFCLDCEWDNLKYIRDS
;
A
#
# COMPACT_ATOMS: atom_id res chain seq x y z
N MET A 1 -1.08 3.18 -9.57
CA MET A 1 -1.75 3.93 -8.49
C MET A 1 -0.73 4.88 -7.90
N ILE A 2 -1.15 5.99 -7.29
CA ILE A 2 -0.25 6.95 -6.64
C ILE A 2 -0.76 7.31 -5.25
N PRO A 3 0.13 7.46 -4.25
CA PRO A 3 -0.25 8.03 -2.96
C PRO A 3 -0.76 9.47 -3.14
N ALA A 4 -1.88 9.77 -2.48
CA ALA A 4 -2.54 11.06 -2.57
C ALA A 4 -2.56 11.80 -1.23
N GLU A 5 -2.70 11.09 -0.12
CA GLU A 5 -2.76 11.67 1.23
C GLU A 5 -2.39 10.60 2.27
N ILE A 6 -1.77 11.01 3.37
CA ILE A 6 -1.58 10.19 4.57
C ILE A 6 -2.50 10.77 5.65
N VAL A 7 -3.37 9.94 6.21
CA VAL A 7 -4.22 10.32 7.33
C VAL A 7 -3.70 9.58 8.56
N LEU A 8 -3.45 10.31 9.64
CA LEU A 8 -2.93 9.76 10.89
C LEU A 8 -3.92 10.02 12.03
N SER A 9 -3.97 9.07 12.96
CA SER A 9 -4.60 9.29 14.26
C SER A 9 -3.76 10.30 15.08
N PRO A 10 -4.37 11.00 16.05
CA PRO A 10 -3.64 11.96 16.88
C PRO A 10 -2.53 11.28 17.69
N GLU A 11 -2.77 10.04 18.13
CA GLU A 11 -1.81 9.24 18.90
C GLU A 11 -0.58 8.83 18.08
N THR A 12 -0.79 8.31 16.88
CA THR A 12 0.30 7.95 15.96
C THR A 12 1.11 9.18 15.57
N HIS A 13 0.43 10.29 15.28
CA HIS A 13 1.10 11.55 15.04
C HIS A 13 2.01 11.93 16.23
N GLN A 14 1.50 11.85 17.46
CA GLN A 14 2.28 12.17 18.65
C GLN A 14 3.48 11.24 18.83
N LYS A 15 3.32 9.92 18.64
CA LYS A 15 4.43 8.95 18.67
C LYS A 15 5.52 9.29 17.66
N ILE A 16 5.13 9.60 16.42
CA ILE A 16 6.09 10.00 15.37
C ILE A 16 6.85 11.25 15.81
N VAL A 17 6.16 12.27 16.35
CA VAL A 17 6.81 13.50 16.83
C VAL A 17 7.82 13.20 17.94
N GLU A 18 7.47 12.33 18.89
CA GLU A 18 8.31 11.94 20.02
C GLU A 18 9.53 11.11 19.57
N GLU A 19 9.35 10.15 18.66
CA GLU A 19 10.44 9.34 18.09
C GLU A 19 11.34 10.16 17.16
N SER A 20 10.78 11.17 16.49
CA SER A 20 11.50 12.05 15.57
C SER A 20 12.45 13.01 16.27
N ASN A 21 12.61 12.95 17.60
CA ASN A 21 13.54 13.75 18.44
C ASN A 21 14.75 14.25 17.64
N PHE A 22 14.54 15.42 17.01
CA PHE A 22 15.51 16.09 16.17
C PHE A 22 16.69 16.42 17.09
N GLN A 23 17.88 15.95 16.74
CA GLN A 23 19.08 16.24 17.53
C GLN A 23 19.17 17.76 17.78
N PRO A 24 19.28 18.20 19.05
CA PRO A 24 19.34 19.62 19.36
C PRO A 24 20.68 20.18 18.87
N GLY A 25 20.69 20.77 17.67
CA GLY A 25 21.92 21.33 17.11
C GLY A 25 21.86 21.85 15.68
N LEU A 26 20.87 21.47 14.87
CA LEU A 26 20.75 21.97 13.49
C LEU A 26 19.35 22.53 13.24
N GLU A 27 19.30 23.86 13.18
CA GLU A 27 18.20 24.71 12.72
C GLU A 27 16.88 24.61 13.49
N ALA A 28 16.58 25.69 14.20
CA ALA A 28 15.32 25.92 14.88
C ALA A 28 14.10 25.66 13.97
N LYS A 29 13.16 24.88 14.51
CA LYS A 29 11.72 24.95 14.25
C LYS A 29 11.29 24.75 12.80
N LYS A 30 11.42 23.53 12.28
CA LYS A 30 10.38 23.03 11.37
C LYS A 30 9.41 22.22 12.20
N ASP A 31 8.16 22.68 12.25
CA ASP A 31 7.04 21.92 12.77
C ASP A 31 7.11 20.48 12.23
N PRO A 32 6.99 19.43 13.08
CA PRO A 32 7.18 18.04 12.67
C PRO A 32 6.35 17.63 11.45
N LEU A 33 5.12 18.13 11.34
CA LEU A 33 4.28 17.91 10.16
C LEU A 33 4.88 18.53 8.91
N SER A 34 5.53 19.69 9.03
CA SER A 34 6.22 20.34 7.91
C SER A 34 7.47 19.55 7.49
N ALA A 35 8.19 18.93 8.43
CA ALA A 35 9.29 18.02 8.14
C ALA A 35 8.82 16.74 7.45
N LEU A 36 7.74 16.12 7.93
CA LEU A 36 7.13 14.93 7.33
C LEU A 36 6.54 15.21 5.95
N LYS A 37 5.82 16.33 5.77
CA LYS A 37 5.34 16.78 4.46
C LYS A 37 6.49 16.98 3.47
N GLY A 38 7.60 17.53 3.93
CA GLY A 38 8.83 17.66 3.13
C GLY A 38 9.44 16.32 2.73
N ALA A 39 9.49 15.35 3.65
CA ALA A 39 10.06 14.03 3.40
C ALA A 39 9.24 13.19 2.40
N PHE A 40 7.91 13.20 2.53
CA PHE A 40 7.04 12.35 1.72
C PHE A 40 6.49 13.03 0.47
N SER A 41 6.54 14.36 0.36
CA SER A 41 5.95 15.12 -0.75
C SER A 41 4.47 14.78 -1.02
N ILE A 42 3.78 14.29 0.01
CA ILE A 42 2.37 13.87 0.03
C ILE A 42 1.73 14.62 1.22
N PRO A 43 0.51 15.17 1.07
CA PRO A 43 -0.16 15.83 2.18
C PRO A 43 -0.44 14.86 3.33
N ILE A 44 -0.26 15.37 4.55
CA ILE A 44 -0.53 14.65 5.80
C ILE A 44 -1.65 15.39 6.53
N THR A 45 -2.68 14.65 6.90
CA THR A 45 -3.85 15.15 7.63
C THR A 45 -4.02 14.34 8.92
N ILE A 46 -4.33 15.02 10.02
CA ILE A 46 -4.66 14.35 11.29
C ILE A 46 -6.17 14.31 11.41
N ARG A 47 -6.75 13.13 11.58
CA ARG A 47 -8.19 12.92 11.81
C ARG A 47 -8.39 11.96 12.98
N GLU A 48 -9.64 11.66 13.32
CA GLU A 48 -10.15 10.81 14.42
C GLU A 48 -9.22 9.68 14.94
N GLU A 49 -9.47 9.23 16.17
CA GLU A 49 -8.86 8.02 16.74
C GLU A 49 -9.04 6.83 15.75
N ASP A 50 -8.00 6.00 15.59
CA ASP A 50 -7.94 4.84 14.66
C ASP A 50 -7.89 5.10 13.14
N THR A 51 -7.50 6.30 12.68
CA THR A 51 -7.51 6.66 11.25
C THR A 51 -6.16 6.59 10.52
N ASP A 52 -5.25 5.73 10.97
CA ASP A 52 -3.93 5.57 10.36
C ASP A 52 -4.00 4.88 8.99
N ILE A 53 -4.15 5.67 7.92
CA ILE A 53 -4.36 5.21 6.55
C ILE A 53 -3.59 6.01 5.50
N ILE A 54 -3.20 5.36 4.40
CA ILE A 54 -2.71 5.99 3.18
C ILE A 54 -3.84 5.98 2.15
N VAL A 55 -4.25 7.16 1.73
CA VAL A 55 -5.18 7.35 0.62
C VAL A 55 -4.41 7.26 -0.69
N VAL A 56 -4.81 6.32 -1.54
CA VAL A 56 -4.18 6.05 -2.83
C VAL A 56 -5.18 6.28 -3.94
N LYS A 57 -4.79 7.03 -4.97
CA LYS A 57 -5.60 7.25 -6.16
C LYS A 57 -5.09 6.40 -7.32
N GLY A 58 -6.00 5.67 -7.96
CA GLY A 58 -5.76 4.86 -9.14
C GLY A 58 -6.54 5.38 -10.33
N LEU A 59 -5.92 5.32 -11.50
CA LEU A 59 -6.62 5.50 -12.77
C LEU A 59 -7.17 4.16 -13.23
N TYR A 60 -8.46 4.10 -13.56
CA TYR A 60 -9.09 2.90 -14.08
C TYR A 60 -9.83 3.20 -15.40
N PRO A 61 -9.68 2.38 -16.45
CA PRO A 61 -8.74 1.26 -16.56
C PRO A 61 -7.29 1.73 -16.76
N ASN A 62 -6.35 1.04 -16.11
CA ASN A 62 -4.92 1.11 -16.40
C ASN A 62 -4.32 -0.26 -16.07
N PRO A 63 -3.82 -1.04 -17.04
CA PRO A 63 -3.42 -0.66 -18.41
C PRO A 63 -4.56 -0.28 -19.37
N CYS A 64 -4.19 0.29 -20.53
CA CYS A 64 -5.13 0.64 -21.59
C CYS A 64 -5.95 -0.60 -22.03
N PRO A 65 -7.30 -0.51 -22.09
CA PRO A 65 -8.14 -1.66 -22.40
C PRO A 65 -8.03 -2.14 -23.85
N VAL A 66 -7.48 -1.30 -24.74
CA VAL A 66 -7.33 -1.63 -26.17
C VAL A 66 -5.99 -2.32 -26.47
N CYS A 67 -4.90 -1.90 -25.83
CA CYS A 67 -3.55 -2.37 -26.17
C CYS A 67 -2.74 -2.92 -24.99
N GLY A 68 -3.30 -2.97 -23.78
CA GLY A 68 -2.61 -3.51 -22.60
C GLY A 68 -1.43 -2.66 -22.10
N ARG A 69 -1.11 -1.53 -22.74
CA ARG A 69 0.01 -0.67 -22.31
C ARG A 69 -0.37 0.17 -21.11
N ARG A 70 0.47 0.16 -20.07
CA ARG A 70 0.32 1.02 -18.88
C ARG A 70 0.51 2.49 -19.21
N ILE A 71 -0.23 3.36 -18.54
CA ILE A 71 -0.02 4.81 -18.59
C ILE A 71 1.09 5.19 -17.61
N PRO A 72 2.18 5.84 -18.07
CA PRO A 72 3.29 6.23 -17.20
C PRO A 72 3.00 7.48 -16.35
N PHE A 73 2.31 8.48 -16.92
CA PHE A 73 2.05 9.79 -16.28
C PHE A 73 0.74 9.79 -15.50
N LEU A 74 0.65 8.94 -14.46
CA LEU A 74 -0.60 8.74 -13.72
C LEU A 74 -1.02 9.96 -12.90
N ARG A 75 -0.06 10.68 -12.32
CA ARG A 75 -0.32 11.86 -11.48
C ARG A 75 -0.99 12.97 -12.28
N GLU A 76 -0.41 13.29 -13.41
CA GLU A 76 -0.90 14.33 -14.32
C GLU A 76 -2.26 13.95 -14.93
N MET A 77 -2.50 12.66 -15.19
CA MET A 77 -3.81 12.19 -15.67
C MET A 77 -4.89 12.30 -14.61
N ILE A 78 -4.59 11.91 -13.37
CA ILE A 78 -5.52 12.03 -12.25
C ILE A 78 -5.86 13.51 -12.01
N GLU A 79 -4.85 14.39 -11.92
CA GLU A 79 -5.06 15.84 -11.74
C GLU A 79 -5.91 16.45 -12.85
N ARG A 80 -5.73 16.03 -14.10
CA ARG A 80 -6.55 16.51 -15.23
C ARG A 80 -8.01 16.04 -15.13
N ILE A 81 -8.25 14.80 -14.70
CA ILE A 81 -9.61 14.28 -14.52
C ILE A 81 -10.31 15.05 -13.40
N GLU A 82 -9.63 15.30 -12.26
CA GLU A 82 -10.19 16.04 -11.13
C GLU A 82 -10.46 17.51 -11.47
N SER A 83 -9.50 18.20 -12.08
CA SER A 83 -9.60 19.64 -12.34
C SER A 83 -10.51 20.01 -13.51
N ARG A 84 -10.59 19.15 -14.55
CA ARG A 84 -11.31 19.48 -15.80
C ARG A 84 -12.52 18.61 -16.06
N SER A 85 -12.82 17.64 -15.18
CA SER A 85 -13.87 16.62 -15.40
C SER A 85 -13.74 15.87 -16.74
N ILE A 86 -12.54 15.85 -17.33
CA ILE A 86 -12.27 15.19 -18.61
C ILE A 86 -12.02 13.71 -18.33
N LYS A 87 -13.05 12.88 -18.52
CA LYS A 87 -12.95 11.42 -18.35
C LYS A 87 -12.29 10.70 -19.53
N ARG A 88 -12.01 11.40 -20.63
CA ARG A 88 -11.44 10.80 -21.84
C ARG A 88 -9.92 10.78 -21.79
N ILE A 89 -9.37 9.57 -21.75
CA ILE A 89 -7.94 9.29 -21.60
C ILE A 89 -7.36 8.91 -22.95
N ARG A 90 -6.13 9.33 -23.23
CA ARG A 90 -5.35 8.90 -24.40
C ARG A 90 -4.14 8.10 -23.94
N CYS A 91 -4.00 6.86 -24.42
CA CYS A 91 -2.80 6.07 -24.14
C CYS A 91 -1.60 6.53 -24.98
N PRO A 92 -0.36 6.11 -24.66
CA PRO A 92 0.83 6.46 -25.44
C PRO A 92 0.79 6.03 -26.91
N LEU A 93 0.02 5.00 -27.25
CA LEU A 93 -0.19 4.54 -28.64
C LEU A 93 -1.35 5.28 -29.35
N GLY A 94 -1.99 6.23 -28.68
CA GLY A 94 -3.01 7.08 -29.27
C GLY A 94 -4.46 6.59 -29.10
N HIS A 95 -4.70 5.39 -28.57
CA HIS A 95 -6.05 4.92 -28.25
C HIS A 95 -6.73 5.81 -27.22
N ARG A 96 -8.02 6.08 -27.44
CA ARG A 96 -8.85 6.90 -26.56
C ARG A 96 -9.89 6.03 -25.89
N TYR A 97 -10.04 6.17 -24.58
CA TYR A 97 -11.01 5.42 -23.78
C TYR A 97 -11.49 6.28 -22.61
N GLU A 98 -12.62 5.89 -22.00
CA GLU A 98 -13.08 6.52 -20.77
C GLU A 98 -12.35 5.94 -19.57
N GLY A 99 -11.96 6.80 -18.65
CA GLY A 99 -11.47 6.37 -17.36
C GLY A 99 -11.98 7.22 -16.22
N GLU A 100 -11.80 6.67 -15.04
CA GLU A 100 -12.26 7.17 -13.78
C GLU A 100 -11.13 7.08 -12.75
N ILE A 101 -11.29 7.82 -11.65
CA ILE A 101 -10.40 7.75 -10.51
C ILE A 101 -11.03 6.81 -9.48
N LYS A 102 -10.28 5.80 -9.07
CA LYS A 102 -10.62 4.95 -7.92
C LYS A 102 -9.78 5.37 -6.73
N ILE A 103 -10.44 5.56 -5.59
CA ILE A 103 -9.79 5.89 -4.33
C ILE A 103 -9.72 4.62 -3.48
N TYR A 104 -8.55 4.34 -2.94
CA TYR A 104 -8.29 3.22 -2.05
C TYR A 104 -7.77 3.75 -0.73
N TYR A 105 -8.17 3.12 0.37
CA TYR A 105 -7.73 3.44 1.72
C TYR A 105 -6.93 2.25 2.23
N LEU A 106 -5.63 2.46 2.50
CA LEU A 106 -4.71 1.42 2.94
C LEU A 106 -4.32 1.67 4.39
N ASN A 107 -4.62 0.76 5.31
CA ASN A 107 -4.25 0.93 6.72
C ASN A 107 -2.73 0.88 6.91
N ILE A 108 -2.18 1.82 7.68
CA ILE A 108 -0.75 1.93 8.01
C ILE A 108 -0.40 0.89 9.08
N PHE A 109 -1.23 0.79 10.12
CA PHE A 109 -1.15 -0.30 11.08
C PHE A 109 -2.11 -1.40 10.67
N GLN A 110 -1.57 -2.51 10.21
CA GLN A 110 -2.21 -3.79 10.42
C GLN A 110 -2.03 -4.13 11.90
N GLU A 111 -2.83 -3.54 12.80
CA GLU A 111 -2.86 -4.06 14.17
C GLU A 111 -3.31 -5.51 14.09
N ASN A 112 -2.38 -6.41 14.44
CA ASN A 112 -2.64 -7.78 14.83
C ASN A 112 -3.37 -8.63 13.79
N GLN A 113 -2.71 -8.95 12.67
CA GLN A 113 -2.67 -10.38 12.35
C GLN A 113 -1.85 -11.00 13.48
N SER A 114 -2.59 -11.47 14.48
CA SER A 114 -2.18 -12.39 15.54
C SER A 114 -0.94 -13.15 15.11
N GLU A 115 0.06 -13.24 16.00
CA GLU A 115 1.16 -14.19 15.91
C GLU A 115 0.60 -15.57 15.49
N ALA A 116 0.48 -15.79 14.19
CA ALA A 116 0.06 -17.07 13.65
C ALA A 116 1.27 -17.93 13.91
N LYS A 117 1.18 -18.73 14.98
CA LYS A 117 2.25 -19.64 15.40
C LYS A 117 2.73 -20.36 14.15
N ALA A 118 3.98 -20.09 13.77
CA ALA A 118 4.62 -20.77 12.66
C ALA A 118 4.39 -22.28 12.85
N ILE A 119 3.89 -22.95 11.81
CA ILE A 119 3.68 -24.38 11.89
C ILE A 119 5.07 -25.00 11.89
N GLN A 120 5.44 -25.63 13.00
CA GLN A 120 6.78 -26.22 13.19
C GLN A 120 6.83 -27.70 12.81
N VAL A 121 5.68 -28.34 12.58
CA VAL A 121 5.59 -29.78 12.34
C VAL A 121 4.64 -30.06 11.18
N CYS A 122 5.08 -30.88 10.23
CA CYS A 122 4.26 -31.35 9.13
C CYS A 122 3.11 -32.22 9.65
N PRO A 123 1.84 -31.90 9.35
CA PRO A 123 0.71 -32.69 9.83
C PRO A 123 0.61 -34.07 9.14
N GLN A 124 1.27 -34.26 7.99
CA GLN A 124 1.20 -35.50 7.22
C GLN A 124 2.23 -36.55 7.70
N CYS A 125 3.46 -36.13 8.00
CA CYS A 125 4.54 -37.05 8.36
C CYS A 125 5.16 -36.80 9.74
N GLY A 126 4.76 -35.74 10.45
CA GLY A 126 5.31 -35.38 11.75
C GLY A 126 6.73 -34.79 11.70
N SER A 127 7.27 -34.50 10.51
CA SER A 127 8.61 -33.91 10.39
C SER A 127 8.63 -32.44 10.83
N GLU A 128 9.70 -32.04 11.51
CA GLU A 128 10.00 -30.65 11.85
C GLU A 128 10.65 -29.88 10.68
N ASN A 129 11.04 -30.58 9.61
CA ASN A 129 11.68 -30.02 8.44
C ASN A 129 10.64 -29.38 7.49
N VAL A 130 10.03 -28.30 7.95
CA VAL A 130 8.97 -27.57 7.24
C VAL A 130 9.41 -26.15 6.88
N GLN A 131 9.09 -25.74 5.65
CA GLN A 131 9.27 -24.38 5.18
C GLN A 131 7.92 -23.66 5.20
N ASN A 132 7.85 -22.54 5.92
CA ASN A 132 6.68 -21.66 5.89
C ASN A 132 6.76 -20.78 4.64
N LEU A 133 5.80 -20.94 3.73
CA LEU A 133 5.69 -20.16 2.48
C LEU A 133 4.88 -18.87 2.71
N SER A 134 3.92 -18.89 3.64
CA SER A 134 3.14 -17.74 4.09
C SER A 134 2.74 -17.90 5.57
N GLN A 135 1.85 -17.05 6.07
CA GLN A 135 1.28 -17.19 7.42
C GLN A 135 0.42 -18.44 7.60
N THR A 136 -0.16 -18.97 6.51
CA THR A 136 -1.03 -20.16 6.54
C THR A 136 -0.49 -21.31 5.70
N ASP A 137 0.49 -21.04 4.84
CA ASP A 137 0.95 -21.99 3.84
C ASP A 137 2.31 -22.59 4.23
N ILE A 138 2.41 -23.92 4.14
CA ILE A 138 3.62 -24.66 4.45
C ILE A 138 3.96 -25.69 3.37
N PHE A 139 5.24 -25.99 3.27
CA PHE A 139 5.80 -27.04 2.44
C PHE A 139 6.72 -27.93 3.28
N CYS A 140 6.46 -29.23 3.33
CA CYS A 140 7.35 -30.17 4.02
C CYS A 140 8.47 -30.63 3.09
N LEU A 141 9.71 -30.46 3.53
CA LEU A 141 10.90 -30.83 2.73
C LEU A 141 11.16 -32.34 2.70
N ASP A 142 10.54 -33.11 3.60
CA ASP A 142 10.76 -34.56 3.69
C ASP A 142 9.69 -35.39 2.97
N CYS A 143 8.43 -34.96 2.99
CA CYS A 143 7.33 -35.70 2.37
C CYS A 143 6.65 -34.95 1.22
N GLU A 144 7.18 -33.78 0.85
CA GLU A 144 6.70 -32.91 -0.23
C GLU A 144 5.22 -32.49 -0.08
N TRP A 145 4.66 -32.67 1.11
CA TRP A 145 3.28 -32.31 1.39
C TRP A 145 3.17 -30.79 1.56
N ASP A 146 2.13 -30.24 0.95
CA ASP A 146 1.80 -28.82 0.99
C ASP A 146 0.28 -28.63 1.19
N ASN A 147 -0.11 -27.48 1.72
CA ASN A 147 -1.51 -27.09 1.91
C ASN A 147 -1.97 -25.98 0.95
N LEU A 148 -1.27 -25.78 -0.18
CA LEU A 148 -1.54 -24.74 -1.15
C LEU A 148 -2.84 -25.07 -1.92
N LYS A 149 -3.98 -24.69 -1.34
CA LYS A 149 -5.31 -24.94 -1.92
C LYS A 149 -5.62 -24.18 -3.21
N TYR A 150 -4.80 -23.20 -3.62
CA TYR A 150 -5.16 -22.24 -4.69
C TYR A 150 -4.25 -22.19 -5.92
N ILE A 151 -3.21 -23.03 -6.01
CA ILE A 151 -2.29 -23.02 -7.17
C ILE A 151 -2.55 -24.19 -8.14
N ARG A 152 -3.41 -25.15 -7.79
CA ARG A 152 -3.63 -26.35 -8.62
C ARG A 152 -4.79 -26.26 -9.63
N ASP A 153 -5.61 -25.21 -9.57
CA ASP A 153 -6.75 -25.00 -10.49
C ASP A 153 -6.64 -23.69 -11.32
N SER A 154 -5.44 -23.37 -11.83
CA SER A 154 -5.23 -22.27 -12.80
C SER A 154 -4.42 -22.72 -14.00
#